data_AF-A0A7L1HJI3-F1
#
_entry.id   AF-A0A7L1HJI3-F1
#
_cell.length_a   1.000
_cell.length_b   1.000
_cell.length_c   1.000
_cell.angle_alpha   90.00
_cell.angle_beta   90.00
_cell.angle_gamma   90.00
#
_symmetry.space_group_name_H-M   'P 1'
#
loop_
_entity.id
_entity.type
_entity.pdbx_description
1 polymer ?
#
loop_
_entity_poly.entity_id
_entity_poly.type
_entity_poly.pdbx_seq_one_letter_code
_entity_poly.pdbx_strand_id
1 'polypeptide(L)'
;AYRMKKNDQNKNDKTERIQEVRSMWAVIMEVLTSLKKEKEAVDYVLQGYVGQYVLDGASVAFGIPQLLFQRVESAAHEHCLGNVYEGKELNFLTVIQLLNEALRTLRDEICQSELKPQLGYMKNIIAKCTQQLQNSHSIRLKLKEQHYVSISESVSKKQEDWEVKWKNFLGQCPFDLALHENPVSNIQFI
;
A
#
# COMPACT_ATOMS: atom_id res chain seq x y z
N ALA A 1 73.91 -18.90 39.61
CA ALA A 1 72.56 -18.59 39.09
C ALA A 1 72.45 -17.28 38.26
N TYR A 2 73.52 -16.49 38.06
CA TYR A 2 73.40 -15.13 37.48
C TYR A 2 73.55 -14.99 35.94
N ARG A 3 74.02 -16.02 35.21
CA ARG A 3 74.20 -15.95 33.74
C ARG A 3 72.93 -16.25 32.93
N MET A 4 72.00 -17.06 33.46
CA MET A 4 70.77 -17.42 32.74
C MET A 4 69.80 -16.23 32.61
N LYS A 5 69.62 -15.43 33.68
CA LYS A 5 68.69 -14.27 33.67
C LYS A 5 69.02 -13.18 32.64
N LYS A 6 70.31 -12.90 32.37
CA LYS A 6 70.71 -11.86 31.39
C LYS A 6 70.46 -12.28 29.93
N ASN A 7 70.48 -13.58 29.64
CA ASN A 7 70.32 -14.08 28.26
C ASN A 7 68.84 -14.11 27.86
N ASP A 8 67.95 -14.43 28.80
CA ASP A 8 66.50 -14.41 28.56
C ASP A 8 65.97 -12.97 28.37
N GLN A 9 66.55 -11.99 29.08
CA GLN A 9 66.17 -10.58 28.97
C GLN A 9 66.59 -9.95 27.62
N ASN A 10 67.73 -10.37 27.04
CA ASN A 10 68.18 -9.93 25.70
C ASN A 10 67.44 -10.65 24.56
N LYS A 11 66.99 -11.89 24.78
CA LYS A 11 66.11 -12.59 23.84
C LYS A 11 64.71 -11.96 23.81
N ASN A 12 64.19 -11.57 24.98
CA ASN A 12 62.93 -10.84 25.13
C ASN A 12 62.93 -9.52 24.33
N ASP A 13 63.97 -8.68 24.50
CA ASP A 13 64.11 -7.39 23.78
C ASP A 13 64.09 -7.54 22.25
N LYS A 14 64.75 -8.59 21.72
CA LYS A 14 64.72 -8.88 20.27
C LYS A 14 63.35 -9.36 19.81
N THR A 15 62.67 -10.19 20.59
CA THR A 15 61.32 -10.67 20.25
C THR A 15 60.28 -9.56 20.31
N GLU A 16 60.42 -8.62 21.24
CA GLU A 16 59.57 -7.44 21.38
C GLU A 16 59.74 -6.51 20.18
N ARG A 17 60.98 -6.19 19.79
CA ARG A 17 61.27 -5.41 18.59
C ARG A 17 60.75 -6.05 17.31
N ILE A 18 60.87 -7.38 17.17
CA ILE A 18 60.31 -8.11 16.02
C ILE A 18 58.78 -8.00 16.01
N GLN A 19 58.15 -8.07 17.19
CA GLN A 19 56.71 -7.95 17.31
C GLN A 19 56.20 -6.53 17.02
N GLU A 20 56.95 -5.50 17.41
CA GLU A 20 56.67 -4.10 17.04
C GLU A 20 56.72 -3.92 15.52
N VAL A 21 57.79 -4.39 14.87
CA VAL A 21 57.92 -4.30 13.40
C VAL A 21 56.78 -5.02 12.70
N ARG A 22 56.38 -6.20 13.20
CA ARG A 22 55.22 -6.94 12.65
C ARG A 22 53.92 -6.19 12.85
N SER A 23 53.73 -5.54 13.98
CA SER A 23 52.55 -4.75 14.28
C SER A 23 52.46 -3.51 13.38
N MET A 24 53.59 -2.81 13.19
CA MET A 24 53.68 -1.69 12.24
C MET A 24 53.42 -2.14 10.80
N TRP A 25 53.97 -3.29 10.40
CA TRP A 25 53.73 -3.87 9.08
C TRP A 25 52.25 -4.25 8.86
N ALA A 26 51.59 -4.78 9.89
CA ALA A 26 50.16 -5.11 9.84
C ALA A 26 49.31 -3.84 9.62
N VAL A 27 49.61 -2.75 10.33
CA VAL A 27 48.93 -1.46 10.15
C VAL A 27 49.14 -0.91 8.73
N ILE A 28 50.35 -0.99 8.19
CA ILE A 28 50.63 -0.55 6.81
C ILE A 28 49.82 -1.38 5.81
N MET A 29 49.77 -2.70 5.98
CA MET A 29 49.01 -3.60 5.10
C MET A 29 47.50 -3.36 5.20
N GLU A 30 46.98 -3.08 6.39
CA GLU A 30 45.57 -2.70 6.60
C GLU A 30 45.23 -1.40 5.86
N VAL A 31 46.08 -0.37 5.98
CA VAL A 31 45.89 0.89 5.26
C VAL A 31 45.94 0.66 3.74
N LEU A 32 46.95 -0.06 3.24
CA LEU A 32 47.08 -0.34 1.80
C LEU A 32 45.90 -1.15 1.23
N THR A 33 45.36 -2.10 2.02
CA THR A 33 44.20 -2.88 1.59
C THR A 33 42.91 -2.07 1.64
N SER A 34 42.75 -1.17 2.61
CA SER A 34 41.61 -0.24 2.68
C SER A 34 41.58 0.73 1.48
N LEU A 35 42.75 1.24 1.08
CA LEU A 35 42.90 2.18 -0.04
C LEU A 35 42.83 1.53 -1.42
N LYS A 36 42.83 0.19 -1.51
CA LYS A 36 42.86 -0.54 -2.77
C LYS A 36 41.66 -0.20 -3.67
N LYS A 37 40.45 -0.12 -3.09
CA LYS A 37 39.22 0.18 -3.83
C LYS A 37 39.20 1.62 -4.36
N GLU A 38 39.70 2.56 -3.56
CA GLU A 38 39.81 3.97 -3.95
C GLU A 38 40.86 4.14 -5.06
N LYS A 39 42.00 3.45 -4.95
CA LYS A 39 42.99 3.38 -6.01
C LYS A 39 42.40 2.81 -7.31
N GLU A 40 41.68 1.69 -7.23
CA GLU A 40 41.01 1.10 -8.39
C GLU A 40 40.03 2.09 -9.04
N ALA A 41 39.22 2.79 -8.25
CA ALA A 41 38.30 3.81 -8.77
C ALA A 41 39.03 4.96 -9.48
N VAL A 42 40.14 5.46 -8.90
CA VAL A 42 40.97 6.50 -9.54
C VAL A 42 41.66 5.96 -10.79
N ASP A 43 42.09 4.71 -10.80
CA ASP A 43 42.71 4.04 -11.95
C ASP A 43 41.70 3.85 -13.09
N TYR A 44 40.43 3.52 -12.81
CA TYR A 44 39.35 3.49 -13.80
C TYR A 44 39.08 4.86 -14.43
N VAL A 45 39.17 5.93 -13.63
CA VAL A 45 39.02 7.32 -14.11
C VAL A 45 40.22 7.72 -14.98
N LEU A 46 41.44 7.41 -14.54
CA LEU A 46 42.68 7.72 -15.26
C LEU A 46 42.85 6.90 -16.55
N GLN A 47 42.38 5.65 -16.56
CA GLN A 47 42.34 4.79 -17.75
C GLN A 47 41.27 5.22 -18.77
N GLY A 48 40.51 6.29 -18.50
CA GLY A 48 39.61 6.91 -19.46
C GLY A 48 38.30 6.15 -19.71
N TYR A 49 37.96 5.17 -18.89
CA TYR A 49 36.69 4.43 -18.99
C TYR A 49 35.44 5.28 -18.73
N VAL A 50 35.62 6.50 -18.19
CA VAL A 50 34.55 7.48 -17.98
C VAL A 50 34.01 8.06 -19.30
N GLY A 51 34.75 7.91 -20.41
CA GLY A 51 34.35 8.34 -21.76
C GLY A 51 34.02 7.23 -22.75
N GLN A 52 34.07 5.95 -22.36
CA GLN A 52 33.84 4.82 -23.27
C GLN A 52 32.37 4.39 -23.40
N TYR A 53 31.47 4.94 -22.60
CA TYR A 53 30.04 4.79 -22.82
C TYR A 53 29.60 5.81 -23.87
N VAL A 54 29.68 5.43 -25.14
CA VAL A 54 28.94 6.12 -26.19
C VAL A 54 27.46 5.90 -25.89
N LEU A 55 26.78 6.95 -25.42
CA LEU A 55 25.31 6.96 -25.26
C LEU A 55 24.66 7.15 -26.65
N ASP A 56 25.01 6.32 -27.63
CA ASP A 56 24.46 6.38 -29.00
C ASP A 56 23.02 5.86 -29.08
N GLY A 57 22.51 5.26 -27.98
CA GLY A 57 21.20 4.65 -27.94
C GLY A 57 21.08 3.40 -28.82
N ALA A 58 22.17 2.92 -29.45
CA ALA A 58 22.15 1.77 -30.36
C ALA A 58 21.80 0.46 -29.64
N SER A 59 22.03 0.41 -28.33
CA SER A 59 21.68 -0.73 -27.46
C SER A 59 20.31 -0.62 -26.79
N VAL A 60 19.60 0.49 -26.95
CA VAL A 60 18.29 0.73 -26.32
C VAL A 60 17.19 0.63 -27.37
N ALA A 61 16.46 -0.49 -27.36
CA ALA A 61 15.24 -0.63 -28.15
C ALA A 61 14.13 0.24 -27.53
N PHE A 62 13.95 1.45 -28.05
CA PHE A 62 12.87 2.35 -27.64
C PHE A 62 11.57 1.99 -28.37
N GLY A 63 10.70 1.24 -27.72
CA GLY A 63 9.35 0.93 -28.23
C GLY A 63 8.39 2.06 -27.87
N ILE A 64 7.98 2.86 -28.85
CA ILE A 64 6.92 3.86 -28.65
C ILE A 64 5.57 3.13 -28.66
N PRO A 65 4.74 3.27 -27.60
CA PRO A 65 3.38 2.74 -27.60
C PRO A 65 2.60 3.24 -28.83
N GLN A 66 1.95 2.32 -29.55
CA GLN A 66 1.31 2.59 -30.85
C GLN A 66 0.30 3.75 -30.81
N LEU A 67 -0.40 3.91 -29.69
CA LEU A 67 -1.36 4.99 -29.49
C LEU A 67 -0.68 6.37 -29.40
N LEU A 68 0.50 6.45 -28.79
CA LEU A 68 1.32 7.67 -28.78
C LEU A 68 1.88 7.94 -30.18
N PHE A 69 2.32 6.91 -30.90
CA PHE A 69 2.78 7.04 -32.28
C PHE A 69 1.69 7.63 -33.19
N GLN A 70 0.48 7.05 -33.18
CA GLN A 70 -0.65 7.52 -34.01
C GLN A 70 -1.07 8.96 -33.66
N ARG A 71 -1.05 9.31 -32.37
CA ARG A 71 -1.43 10.65 -31.93
C ARG A 71 -0.37 11.69 -32.23
N VAL A 72 0.91 11.31 -32.18
CA VAL A 72 2.04 12.16 -32.56
C VAL A 72 2.10 12.31 -34.06
N GLU A 73 1.83 11.27 -34.85
CA GLU A 73 1.76 11.36 -36.32
C GLU A 73 0.63 12.29 -36.79
N SER A 74 -0.53 12.21 -36.12
CA SER A 74 -1.63 13.16 -36.34
C SER A 74 -1.31 14.57 -35.84
N ALA A 75 -0.65 14.72 -34.68
CA ALA A 75 -0.22 16.01 -34.14
C ALA A 75 1.04 16.59 -34.80
N ALA A 76 1.84 15.79 -35.51
CA ALA A 76 3.07 16.21 -36.21
C ALA A 76 2.76 17.17 -37.36
N HIS A 77 1.52 17.13 -37.86
CA HIS A 77 0.99 18.11 -38.79
C HIS A 77 0.74 19.49 -38.12
N GLU A 78 0.57 19.54 -36.80
CA GLU A 78 0.38 20.78 -36.01
C GLU A 78 1.66 21.23 -35.26
N HIS A 79 2.49 20.29 -34.83
CA HIS A 79 3.74 20.54 -34.11
C HIS A 79 4.87 19.80 -34.85
N CYS A 80 5.74 20.53 -35.54
CA CYS A 80 6.89 19.95 -36.27
C CYS A 80 7.83 19.19 -35.32
N LEU A 81 7.53 17.91 -35.06
CA LEU A 81 8.48 16.98 -34.47
C LEU A 81 9.46 16.57 -35.56
N GLY A 82 10.74 16.89 -35.37
CA GLY A 82 11.81 16.34 -36.21
C GLY A 82 11.88 14.82 -36.10
N ASN A 83 12.72 14.18 -36.93
CA ASN A 83 12.88 12.74 -36.86
C ASN A 83 13.45 12.31 -35.50
N VAL A 84 12.96 11.20 -34.96
CA VAL A 84 13.46 10.59 -33.71
C VAL A 84 14.87 10.02 -33.92
N TYR A 85 15.18 9.62 -35.15
CA TYR A 85 16.50 9.14 -35.53
C TYR A 85 17.13 10.06 -36.58
N GLU A 86 18.32 10.56 -36.30
CA GLU A 86 19.08 11.38 -37.22
C GLU A 86 20.46 10.75 -37.41
N GLY A 87 20.82 10.40 -38.66
CA GLY A 87 22.13 9.77 -38.93
C GLY A 87 22.34 8.39 -38.29
N LYS A 88 21.27 7.64 -37.99
CA LYS A 88 21.25 6.37 -37.21
C LYS A 88 21.49 6.53 -35.70
N GLU A 89 21.63 7.76 -35.23
CA GLU A 89 21.70 8.07 -33.80
C GLU A 89 20.37 8.63 -33.32
N LEU A 90 20.10 8.47 -32.02
CA LEU A 90 18.88 8.96 -31.40
C LEU A 90 18.96 10.47 -31.19
N ASN A 91 18.01 11.22 -31.73
CA ASN A 91 17.92 12.65 -31.48
C ASN A 91 17.21 12.90 -30.13
N PHE A 92 17.99 13.11 -29.08
CA PHE A 92 17.45 13.28 -27.72
C PHE A 92 16.50 14.48 -27.59
N LEU A 93 16.69 15.53 -28.39
CA LEU A 93 15.80 16.70 -28.36
C LEU A 93 14.39 16.33 -28.82
N THR A 94 14.28 15.58 -29.92
CA THR A 94 12.97 15.14 -30.43
C THR A 94 12.34 14.09 -29.52
N VAL A 95 13.14 13.23 -28.87
CA VAL A 95 12.65 12.30 -27.84
C VAL A 95 12.09 13.04 -26.61
N ILE A 96 12.75 14.09 -26.13
CA ILE A 96 12.27 14.89 -24.99
C ILE A 96 10.96 15.61 -25.37
N GLN A 97 10.88 16.17 -26.58
CA GLN A 97 9.66 16.80 -27.08
C GLN A 97 8.50 15.79 -27.17
N LEU A 98 8.77 14.59 -27.68
CA LEU A 98 7.81 13.49 -27.74
C LEU A 98 7.28 13.09 -26.36
N LEU A 99 8.17 12.96 -25.38
CA LEU A 99 7.82 12.62 -24.00
C LEU A 99 6.97 13.72 -23.35
N ASN A 100 7.31 14.98 -23.57
CA ASN A 100 6.53 16.11 -23.06
C ASN A 100 5.13 16.15 -23.66
N GLU A 101 4.98 15.82 -24.95
CA GLU A 101 3.67 15.70 -25.60
C GLU A 101 2.84 14.54 -25.07
N ALA A 102 3.47 13.39 -24.82
CA ALA A 102 2.81 12.26 -24.17
C ALA A 102 2.32 12.63 -22.76
N LEU A 103 3.13 13.36 -21.99
CA LEU A 103 2.76 13.83 -20.65
C LEU A 103 1.61 14.85 -20.69
N ARG A 104 1.65 15.80 -21.64
CA ARG A 104 0.57 16.77 -21.88
C ARG A 104 -0.74 16.06 -22.20
N THR A 105 -0.67 15.10 -23.10
CA THR A 105 -1.81 14.27 -23.50
C THR A 105 -2.42 13.52 -22.32
N LEU A 106 -1.59 12.84 -21.52
CA LEU A 106 -2.03 12.11 -20.34
C LEU A 106 -2.71 13.02 -19.33
N ARG A 107 -2.13 14.21 -19.08
CA ARG A 107 -2.71 15.21 -18.20
C ARG A 107 -4.09 15.66 -18.70
N ASP A 108 -4.20 15.93 -20.00
CA ASP A 108 -5.43 16.45 -20.58
C ASP A 108 -6.53 15.38 -20.57
N GLU A 109 -6.21 14.10 -20.78
CA GLU A 109 -7.13 12.98 -20.60
C GLU A 109 -7.59 12.81 -19.15
N ILE A 110 -6.67 12.90 -18.18
CA ILE A 110 -7.01 12.86 -16.75
C ILE A 110 -7.90 14.05 -16.37
N CYS A 111 -7.67 15.22 -16.95
CA CYS A 111 -8.45 16.43 -16.71
C CYS A 111 -9.83 16.40 -17.39
N GLN A 112 -9.93 15.84 -18.58
CA GLN A 112 -11.19 15.67 -19.33
C GLN A 112 -11.99 14.45 -18.90
N SER A 113 -11.36 13.51 -18.19
CA SER A 113 -12.05 12.36 -17.64
C SER A 113 -13.18 12.81 -16.72
N GLU A 114 -14.41 12.47 -17.10
CA GLU A 114 -15.66 12.74 -16.37
C GLU A 114 -15.66 12.19 -14.92
N LEU A 115 -14.60 11.49 -14.52
CA LEU A 115 -14.38 10.98 -13.17
C LEU A 115 -14.53 12.05 -12.09
N LYS A 116 -14.11 13.30 -12.31
CA LYS A 116 -14.26 14.37 -11.28
C LYS A 116 -15.72 14.71 -10.98
N PRO A 117 -16.55 15.13 -11.97
CA PRO A 117 -17.96 15.38 -11.72
C PRO A 117 -18.73 14.12 -11.31
N GLN A 118 -18.40 12.95 -11.87
CA GLN A 118 -19.02 11.67 -11.48
C GLN A 118 -18.72 11.30 -10.03
N LEU A 119 -17.51 11.53 -9.53
CA LEU A 119 -17.15 11.31 -8.12
C LEU A 119 -17.95 12.22 -7.19
N GLY A 120 -18.14 13.49 -7.56
CA GLY A 120 -18.99 14.43 -6.82
C GLY A 120 -20.45 13.97 -6.75
N TYR A 121 -21.00 13.51 -7.88
CA TYR A 121 -22.34 12.95 -7.95
C TYR A 121 -22.51 11.69 -7.08
N MET A 122 -21.58 10.73 -7.17
CA MET A 122 -21.59 9.52 -6.35
C MET A 122 -21.51 9.84 -4.86
N LYS A 123 -20.65 10.80 -4.46
CA LYS A 123 -20.54 11.24 -3.07
C LYS A 123 -21.86 11.80 -2.53
N ASN A 124 -22.59 12.55 -3.35
CA ASN A 124 -23.91 13.09 -2.99
C ASN A 124 -24.96 11.98 -2.83
N ILE A 125 -24.98 10.99 -3.73
CA ILE A 125 -25.85 9.81 -3.60
C ILE A 125 -25.57 9.08 -2.28
N ILE A 126 -24.30 8.79 -1.99
CA ILE A 126 -23.90 8.07 -0.77
C ILE A 126 -24.36 8.85 0.48
N ALA A 127 -24.18 10.17 0.50
CA ALA A 127 -24.63 11.01 1.60
C ALA A 127 -26.16 10.93 1.80
N LYS A 128 -26.94 11.03 0.72
CA LYS A 128 -28.41 10.90 0.78
C LYS A 128 -28.85 9.52 1.27
N CYS A 129 -28.26 8.45 0.75
CA CYS A 129 -28.56 7.08 1.19
C CYS A 129 -28.23 6.88 2.67
N THR A 130 -27.10 7.43 3.14
CA THR A 130 -26.70 7.34 4.55
C THR A 130 -27.68 8.09 5.44
N GLN A 131 -28.11 9.29 5.04
CA GLN A 131 -29.11 10.06 5.77
C GLN A 131 -30.46 9.32 5.84
N GLN A 132 -30.92 8.73 4.73
CA GLN A 132 -32.14 7.93 4.70
C GLN A 132 -32.04 6.70 5.61
N LEU A 133 -30.89 6.01 5.61
CA LEU A 133 -30.64 4.86 6.47
C LEU A 133 -30.71 5.26 7.95
N GLN A 134 -30.05 6.36 8.32
CA GLN A 134 -30.08 6.90 9.69
C GLN A 134 -31.51 7.27 10.12
N ASN A 135 -32.27 7.93 9.25
CA ASN A 135 -33.66 8.27 9.52
C ASN A 135 -34.51 7.02 9.74
N SER A 136 -34.38 6.01 8.88
CA SER A 136 -35.12 4.74 9.02
C SER A 136 -34.76 4.02 10.32
N HIS A 137 -33.48 4.06 10.72
CA HIS A 137 -33.02 3.49 11.98
C HIS A 137 -33.63 4.21 13.18
N SER A 138 -33.68 5.55 13.15
CA SER A 138 -34.30 6.35 14.21
C SER A 138 -35.79 6.06 14.34
N ILE A 139 -36.53 5.97 13.22
CA ILE A 139 -37.96 5.65 13.22
C ILE A 139 -38.19 4.26 13.82
N ARG A 140 -37.39 3.27 13.41
CA ARG A 140 -37.47 1.90 13.95
C ARG A 140 -37.22 1.85 15.45
N LEU A 141 -36.22 2.60 15.95
CA LEU A 141 -35.93 2.67 17.38
C LEU A 141 -37.12 3.26 18.15
N LYS A 142 -37.66 4.39 17.68
CA LYS A 142 -38.84 5.03 18.28
C LYS A 142 -40.06 4.10 18.29
N LEU A 143 -40.31 3.38 17.19
CA LEU A 143 -41.41 2.41 17.12
C LEU A 143 -41.23 1.28 18.13
N LYS A 144 -40.00 0.77 18.29
CA LYS A 144 -39.70 -0.30 19.24
C LYS A 144 -39.86 0.19 20.69
N GLU A 145 -39.34 1.35 21.03
CA GLU A 145 -39.38 1.89 22.40
C GLU A 145 -40.79 2.35 22.81
N GLN A 146 -41.51 3.04 21.93
CA GLN A 146 -42.78 3.66 22.30
C GLN A 146 -43.99 2.77 22.01
N HIS A 147 -44.06 2.19 20.80
CA HIS A 147 -45.26 1.49 20.37
C HIS A 147 -45.23 0.02 20.75
N TYR A 148 -44.12 -0.68 20.50
CA TYR A 148 -44.07 -2.11 20.79
C TYR A 148 -44.17 -2.39 22.29
N VAL A 149 -43.42 -1.66 23.12
CA VAL A 149 -43.48 -1.80 24.59
C VAL A 149 -44.89 -1.49 25.09
N SER A 150 -45.46 -0.34 24.73
CA SER A 150 -46.81 0.05 25.18
C SER A 150 -47.90 -0.92 24.75
N ILE A 151 -47.85 -1.43 23.51
CA ILE A 151 -48.80 -2.44 23.03
C ILE A 151 -48.61 -3.75 23.80
N SER A 152 -47.37 -4.20 24.00
CA SER A 152 -47.10 -5.44 24.74
C SER A 152 -47.63 -5.38 26.17
N GLU A 153 -47.39 -4.28 26.88
CA GLU A 153 -47.90 -4.05 28.24
C GLU A 153 -49.44 -4.01 28.27
N SER A 154 -50.06 -3.30 27.30
CA SER A 154 -51.53 -3.27 27.21
C SER A 154 -52.13 -4.62 26.90
N VAL A 155 -51.47 -5.44 26.06
CA VAL A 155 -51.92 -6.80 25.74
C VAL A 155 -51.76 -7.70 26.95
N SER A 156 -50.62 -7.68 27.63
CA SER A 156 -50.38 -8.44 28.87
C SER A 156 -51.40 -8.11 29.95
N LYS A 157 -51.71 -6.82 30.15
CA LYS A 157 -52.73 -6.42 31.13
C LYS A 157 -54.13 -6.94 30.77
N LYS A 158 -54.54 -6.81 29.51
CA LYS A 158 -55.83 -7.35 29.05
C LYS A 158 -55.88 -8.86 29.18
N GLN A 159 -54.78 -9.54 28.90
CA GLN A 159 -54.65 -10.98 29.07
C GLN A 159 -54.86 -11.38 30.53
N GLU A 160 -54.19 -10.72 31.47
CA GLU A 160 -54.35 -10.94 32.91
C GLU A 160 -55.80 -10.68 33.37
N ASP A 161 -56.41 -9.58 32.93
CA ASP A 161 -57.81 -9.27 33.23
C ASP A 161 -58.77 -10.37 32.75
N TRP A 162 -58.49 -10.93 31.57
CA TRP A 162 -59.26 -12.06 31.03
C TRP A 162 -59.03 -13.35 31.80
N GLU A 163 -57.79 -13.67 32.16
CA GLU A 163 -57.45 -14.84 32.95
C GLU A 163 -58.16 -14.83 34.31
N VAL A 164 -58.17 -13.67 34.99
CA VAL A 164 -58.91 -13.47 36.24
C VAL A 164 -60.41 -13.68 36.04
N LYS A 165 -61.01 -13.09 34.99
CA LYS A 165 -62.43 -13.29 34.67
C LYS A 165 -62.74 -14.77 34.45
N TRP A 166 -61.97 -15.44 33.62
CA TRP A 166 -62.19 -16.85 33.32
C TRP A 166 -62.03 -17.74 34.54
N LYS A 167 -61.00 -17.50 35.37
CA LYS A 167 -60.81 -18.22 36.64
C LYS A 167 -61.98 -18.02 37.61
N ASN A 168 -62.56 -16.82 37.67
CA ASN A 168 -63.73 -16.55 38.49
C ASN A 168 -65.00 -17.27 37.98
N PHE A 169 -65.17 -17.39 36.67
CA PHE A 169 -66.35 -18.06 36.08
C PHE A 169 -66.22 -19.59 36.04
N LEU A 170 -65.02 -20.12 35.79
CA LEU A 170 -64.78 -21.54 35.54
C LEU A 170 -64.00 -22.25 36.66
N GLY A 171 -63.51 -21.51 37.66
CA GLY A 171 -62.66 -22.03 38.75
C GLY A 171 -61.19 -22.28 38.34
N GLN A 172 -60.88 -22.19 37.05
CA GLN A 172 -59.56 -22.48 36.46
C GLN A 172 -59.30 -21.62 35.22
N CYS A 173 -58.04 -21.45 34.83
CA CYS A 173 -57.68 -20.70 33.63
C CYS A 173 -57.87 -21.58 32.36
N PRO A 174 -58.53 -21.09 31.29
CA PRO A 174 -58.73 -21.85 30.06
C PRO A 174 -57.41 -22.23 29.36
N PHE A 175 -56.37 -21.42 29.52
CA PHE A 175 -55.07 -21.65 28.89
C PHE A 175 -54.26 -22.76 29.59
N ASP A 176 -54.52 -23.03 30.87
CA ASP A 176 -53.89 -24.13 31.61
C ASP A 176 -54.33 -25.50 31.07
N LEU A 177 -55.54 -25.59 30.51
CA LEU A 177 -56.06 -26.79 29.86
C LEU A 177 -55.36 -27.07 28.52
N ALA A 178 -55.02 -26.01 27.77
CA ALA A 178 -54.40 -26.13 26.45
C ALA A 178 -52.93 -26.59 26.51
N LEU A 179 -52.22 -26.29 27.61
CA LEU A 179 -50.84 -26.76 27.83
C LEU A 179 -50.75 -28.22 28.27
N HIS A 180 -51.82 -28.82 28.81
CA HIS A 180 -51.80 -30.20 29.28
C HIS A 180 -52.11 -31.24 28.17
N GLU A 181 -52.56 -30.81 26.98
CA GLU A 181 -52.95 -31.72 25.88
C GLU A 181 -52.04 -31.67 24.64
N ASN A 182 -50.84 -31.10 24.68
CA ASN A 182 -49.89 -31.23 23.56
C ASN A 182 -48.43 -31.46 23.96
N PRO A 183 -48.00 -32.73 24.06
CA PRO A 183 -46.58 -33.09 24.01
C PRO A 183 -46.19 -33.36 22.55
N VAL A 184 -45.98 -32.33 21.74
CA VAL A 184 -45.38 -32.52 20.40
C VAL A 184 -44.31 -31.45 20.12
N SER A 185 -43.09 -31.82 20.50
CA SER A 185 -41.88 -31.77 19.69
C SER A 185 -41.47 -30.45 19.01
N ASN A 186 -40.48 -29.81 19.63
CA ASN A 186 -39.18 -29.49 19.01
C ASN A 186 -39.21 -29.09 17.53
N ILE A 187 -39.43 -27.79 17.24
CA ILE A 187 -39.03 -27.19 15.96
C ILE A 187 -37.95 -26.16 16.25
N GLN A 188 -36.71 -26.60 16.03
CA GLN A 188 -35.51 -25.80 16.01
C GLN A 188 -35.40 -25.15 14.64
N PHE A 189 -35.52 -23.82 14.57
CA PHE A 189 -35.32 -23.07 13.31
C PHE A 189 -33.83 -22.83 13.07
N ILE A 190 -33.38 -23.27 11.88
CA ILE A 190 -32.13 -22.88 11.20
C ILE A 190 -32.24 -21.43 10.75
#